data_AF-X1J2N5-F1
#
_entry.id   AF-X1J2N5-F1
#
_cell.length_a   1.000
_cell.length_b   1.000
_cell.length_c   1.000
_cell.angle_alpha   90.00
_cell.angle_beta   90.00
_cell.angle_gamma   90.00
#
_symmetry.space_group_name_H-M   'P 1'
#
loop_
_entity.id
_entity.type
_entity.pdbx_description
1 polymer ?
#
loop_
_entity_poly.entity_id
_entity_poly.type
_entity_poly.pdbx_seq_one_letter_code
_entity_poly.pdbx_strand_id
1 'polypeptide(L)'
;MKGSLLINDMTESQLLSAIKDRNMTAIIFWLKHHHPAYETRVEIRAGLNLDNENLTQKQKAIIKEALAHTTIGQIPETCGKEDKNEKRTK
;
A
#
# COMPACT_ATOMS: atom_id res chain seq x y z
N MET A 1 29.72 -4.92 -13.17
CA MET A 1 29.51 -4.06 -14.35
C MET A 1 30.01 -2.66 -13.99
N LYS A 2 31.15 -2.20 -14.52
CA LYS A 2 31.74 -0.88 -14.20
C LYS A 2 31.36 0.22 -15.21
N GLY A 3 30.87 -0.16 -16.39
CA GLY A 3 30.53 0.79 -17.46
C GLY A 3 29.27 1.63 -17.17
N SER A 4 28.30 1.11 -16.42
CA SER A 4 27.06 1.82 -16.11
C SER A 4 27.26 3.01 -15.18
N LEU A 5 28.18 2.92 -14.21
CA LEU A 5 28.54 4.01 -13.31
C LEU A 5 29.17 5.18 -14.09
N LEU A 6 30.13 4.88 -14.96
CA LEU A 6 30.78 5.92 -15.78
C LEU A 6 29.78 6.63 -16.71
N ILE A 7 28.89 5.85 -17.35
CA ILE A 7 27.85 6.42 -18.21
C ILE A 7 26.87 7.26 -17.39
N ASN A 8 26.55 6.86 -16.16
CA ASN A 8 25.70 7.62 -15.26
C ASN A 8 26.33 8.99 -14.93
N ASP A 9 27.58 9.02 -14.47
CA ASP A 9 28.28 10.27 -14.12
C ASP A 9 28.38 11.23 -15.32
N MET A 10 28.65 10.69 -16.51
CA MET A 10 28.67 11.48 -17.76
C MET A 10 27.28 12.02 -18.13
N THR A 11 26.22 11.24 -17.87
CA THR A 11 24.83 11.65 -18.16
C THR A 11 24.38 12.71 -17.17
N GLU A 12 24.73 12.59 -15.89
CA GLU A 12 24.44 13.60 -14.86
C GLU A 12 25.11 14.95 -15.20
N SER A 13 26.38 14.92 -15.62
CA SER A 13 27.08 16.13 -16.06
C SER A 13 26.42 16.81 -17.27
N GLN A 14 25.96 16.01 -18.24
CA GLN A 14 25.21 16.52 -19.39
C GLN A 14 23.84 17.08 -19.01
N LEU A 15 23.14 16.43 -18.07
CA LEU A 15 21.86 16.90 -17.56
C LEU A 15 21.99 18.27 -16.88
N LEU A 16 23.00 18.44 -16.03
CA LEU A 16 23.28 19.72 -15.38
C LEU A 16 23.62 20.82 -16.39
N SER A 17 24.38 20.50 -17.43
CA SER A 17 24.70 21.43 -18.52
C SER A 17 23.44 21.85 -19.28
N ALA A 18 22.56 20.91 -19.62
CA ALA A 18 21.30 21.21 -20.29
C ALA A 18 20.34 22.06 -19.45
N ILE A 19 20.33 21.87 -18.12
CA ILE A 19 19.56 22.71 -17.19
C ILE A 19 20.09 24.15 -17.19
N LYS A 20 21.41 24.33 -17.16
CA LYS A 20 22.05 25.65 -17.25
C LYS A 20 21.66 26.39 -18.54
N ASP A 21 21.57 25.67 -19.65
CA ASP A 21 21.17 26.19 -20.96
C ASP A 21 19.65 26.39 -21.11
N ARG A 22 18.89 26.27 -20.00
CA ARG A 22 17.42 26.44 -19.93
C ARG A 22 16.65 25.45 -20.80
N ASN A 23 17.16 24.23 -20.99
CA ASN A 23 16.41 23.18 -21.66
C ASN A 23 15.23 22.73 -20.77
N MET A 24 14.01 23.07 -21.20
CA MET A 24 12.79 22.77 -20.43
C MET A 24 12.60 21.27 -20.17
N THR A 25 12.99 20.39 -21.09
CA THR A 25 12.88 18.94 -20.92
C THR A 25 13.79 18.46 -19.78
N ALA A 26 15.03 18.97 -19.72
CA ALA A 26 15.98 18.64 -18.66
C ALA A 26 15.51 19.16 -17.30
N ILE A 27 14.94 20.37 -17.26
CA ILE A 27 14.37 20.98 -16.04
C ILE A 27 13.18 20.16 -15.53
N ILE A 28 12.23 19.82 -16.42
CA ILE A 28 11.06 19.00 -16.07
C ILE A 28 11.51 17.63 -15.56
N PHE A 29 12.45 16.99 -16.26
CA PHE A 29 13.01 15.70 -15.85
C PHE A 29 13.63 15.80 -14.45
N TRP A 30 14.48 16.80 -14.20
CA TRP A 30 15.09 17.01 -12.89
C TRP A 30 14.05 17.19 -11.79
N LEU A 31 13.08 18.09 -11.99
CA LEU A 31 12.01 18.32 -11.01
C LEU A 31 11.22 17.05 -10.72
N LYS A 32 10.85 16.28 -11.76
CA LYS A 32 10.11 15.02 -11.60
C LYS A 32 10.83 13.96 -10.78
N HIS A 33 12.16 13.94 -10.80
CA HIS A 33 12.96 12.91 -10.11
C HIS A 33 13.59 13.36 -8.80
N HIS A 34 13.81 14.67 -8.61
CA HIS A 34 14.55 15.20 -7.44
C HIS A 34 13.70 16.06 -6.50
N HIS A 35 12.50 16.49 -6.91
CA HIS A 35 11.61 17.27 -6.06
C HIS A 35 10.36 16.47 -5.68
N PRO A 36 10.13 16.21 -4.38
CA PRO A 36 9.05 15.31 -3.94
C PRO A 36 7.64 15.79 -4.33
N ALA A 37 7.45 17.10 -4.53
CA ALA A 37 6.17 17.64 -4.99
C ALA A 37 5.87 17.37 -6.49
N TYR A 38 6.89 17.08 -7.31
CA TYR A 38 6.74 16.79 -8.74
C TYR A 38 7.00 15.31 -9.05
N GLU A 39 7.24 14.50 -8.02
CA GLU A 39 7.45 13.07 -8.15
C GLU A 39 6.22 12.42 -8.80
N THR A 40 6.47 11.57 -9.79
CA THR A 40 5.40 10.84 -10.46
C THR A 40 4.84 9.77 -9.52
N ARG A 41 3.77 10.11 -8.82
CA ARG A 41 3.04 9.16 -7.96
C ARG A 41 2.22 8.22 -8.83
N VAL A 42 2.63 6.96 -8.89
CA VAL A 42 1.82 5.89 -9.46
C VAL A 42 0.89 5.39 -8.35
N GLU A 43 -0.39 5.77 -8.39
CA GLU A 43 -1.41 5.16 -7.53
C GLU A 43 -1.61 3.71 -7.98
N ILE A 44 -0.94 2.77 -7.31
CA ILE A 44 -1.20 1.34 -7.51
C ILE A 44 -2.50 1.01 -6.78
N ARG A 45 -3.62 1.11 -7.49
CA ARG A 45 -4.88 0.51 -7.06
C ARG A 45 -4.80 -0.99 -7.29
N ALA A 46 -4.04 -1.68 -6.43
CA ALA A 46 -4.17 -3.12 -6.32
C ALA A 46 -5.58 -3.37 -5.80
N GLY A 47 -6.47 -3.88 -6.66
CA GLY A 47 -7.80 -4.34 -6.29
C GLY A 47 -7.70 -5.60 -5.42
N LEU A 48 -7.07 -5.46 -4.26
CA LEU A 48 -7.16 -6.44 -3.20
C LEU A 48 -8.59 -6.30 -2.69
N ASN A 49 -9.48 -7.17 -3.19
CA ASN A 49 -10.79 -7.42 -2.60
C ASN A 49 -10.55 -8.03 -1.20
N LEU A 50 -10.04 -7.24 -0.27
CA LEU A 50 -9.77 -7.63 1.12
C LEU A 50 -11.07 -7.86 1.90
N ASP A 51 -12.21 -7.39 1.35
CA ASP A 51 -13.44 -7.26 2.10
C ASP A 51 -14.29 -8.56 2.11
N ASN A 52 -13.96 -9.58 1.31
CA ASN A 52 -14.84 -10.76 1.15
C ASN A 52 -14.12 -12.11 0.98
N GLU A 53 -12.85 -12.24 1.34
CA GLU A 53 -12.22 -13.57 1.37
C GLU A 53 -12.66 -14.32 2.63
N ASN A 54 -13.71 -15.13 2.50
CA ASN A 54 -14.14 -16.05 3.55
C ASN A 54 -12.97 -16.96 3.93
N LEU A 55 -12.62 -16.99 5.22
CA LEU A 55 -11.51 -17.81 5.73
C LEU A 55 -11.65 -19.26 5.22
N THR A 56 -10.61 -19.74 4.54
CA THR A 56 -10.54 -21.13 4.07
C THR A 56 -10.53 -22.06 5.29
N GLN A 57 -11.09 -23.27 5.18
CA GLN A 57 -11.17 -24.24 6.29
C GLN A 57 -9.83 -24.47 7.00
N LYS A 58 -8.72 -24.50 6.23
CA LYS A 58 -7.36 -24.62 6.76
C LYS A 58 -6.94 -23.43 7.65
N GLN A 59 -7.29 -22.21 7.25
CA GLN A 59 -7.01 -20.99 8.04
C GLN A 59 -7.81 -20.98 9.35
N LYS A 60 -9.07 -21.43 9.32
CA LYS A 60 -9.91 -21.57 10.53
C LYS A 60 -9.34 -22.58 11.52
N ALA A 61 -8.81 -23.70 11.03
CA ALA A 61 -8.20 -24.72 11.89
C ALA A 61 -6.96 -24.17 12.63
N ILE A 62 -6.09 -23.44 11.93
CA ILE A 62 -4.90 -22.82 12.52
C ILE A 62 -5.29 -21.77 13.59
N ILE A 63 -6.30 -20.94 13.30
CA ILE A 63 -6.80 -19.97 14.29
C ILE A 63 -7.35 -20.68 15.53
N LYS A 64 -8.11 -21.77 15.35
CA LYS A 64 -8.67 -22.56 16.46
C LYS A 64 -7.59 -23.20 17.33
N GLU A 65 -6.53 -23.72 16.71
CA GLU A 65 -5.37 -24.27 17.40
C GLU A 65 -4.63 -23.18 18.18
N ALA A 66 -4.32 -22.05 17.54
CA ALA A 66 -3.66 -20.92 18.20
C ALA A 66 -4.47 -20.35 19.39
N LEU A 67 -5.80 -20.27 19.24
CA LEU A 67 -6.72 -19.87 20.30
C LEU A 67 -6.72 -20.87 21.46
N ALA A 68 -6.65 -22.18 21.18
CA ALA A 68 -6.61 -23.21 22.21
C ALA A 68 -5.31 -23.22 23.03
N HIS A 69 -4.20 -22.75 22.45
CA HIS A 69 -2.90 -22.67 23.11
C HIS A 69 -2.71 -21.39 23.93
N THR A 70 -3.65 -20.44 23.89
CA THR A 70 -3.57 -19.18 24.63
C THR A 70 -4.38 -19.27 25.92
N THR A 71 -3.71 -19.27 27.09
CA THR A 71 -4.31 -19.44 28.44
C THR A 71 -5.08 -18.22 28.96
N ILE A 72 -5.47 -17.25 28.13
CA ILE A 72 -6.19 -16.04 28.58
C ILE A 72 -7.63 -16.07 28.06
N GLY A 73 -8.54 -16.48 28.93
CA GLY A 73 -9.97 -16.31 28.73
C GLY A 73 -10.42 -14.85 28.88
N GLN A 74 -11.55 -14.56 28.25
CA GLN A 74 -12.39 -13.34 28.32
C GLN A 74 -11.98 -12.17 27.41
N ILE A 75 -12.49 -12.21 26.18
CA ILE A 75 -13.12 -11.01 25.61
C ILE A 75 -14.63 -11.22 25.81
N PRO A 76 -15.35 -10.35 26.54
CA PRO A 76 -16.79 -10.45 26.60
C PRO A 76 -17.35 -10.31 25.19
N GLU A 77 -18.21 -11.25 24.82
CA GLU A 77 -19.17 -11.12 23.75
C GLU A 77 -19.92 -9.79 23.95
N THR A 78 -19.48 -8.69 23.32
CA THR A 78 -20.36 -7.54 23.13
C THR A 78 -21.35 -7.96 22.05
N CYS A 79 -22.37 -8.65 22.56
CA CYS A 79 -23.66 -8.95 22.02
C CYS A 79 -24.25 -7.71 21.32
N GLY A 80 -23.97 -7.56 20.03
CA GLY A 80 -24.74 -6.71 19.14
C GLY A 80 -25.94 -7.50 18.63
N LYS A 81 -26.97 -7.67 19.48
CA LYS A 81 -28.31 -8.04 18.97
C LYS A 81 -28.93 -6.80 18.35
N GLU A 82 -28.95 -6.73 17.03
CA GLU A 82 -29.99 -5.99 16.33
C GLU A 82 -31.22 -6.89 16.21
N ASP A 83 -32.02 -6.97 17.28
CA ASP A 83 -33.40 -7.43 17.20
C ASP A 83 -34.31 -6.21 17.35
N LYS A 84 -34.82 -5.69 16.22
CA LYS A 84 -36.11 -5.00 16.17
C LYS A 84 -37.00 -5.67 15.13
N ASN A 85 -37.53 -6.83 15.48
CA ASN A 85 -38.79 -7.32 14.93
C ASN A 85 -39.86 -7.21 16.03
N GLU A 86 -40.53 -6.06 16.09
CA GLU A 86 -41.77 -5.91 16.83
C GLU A 86 -42.94 -6.06 15.85
N LYS A 87 -43.49 -7.28 15.79
CA LYS A 87 -44.86 -7.50 15.32
C LYS A 87 -45.69 -7.85 16.55
N ARG A 88 -46.77 -7.08 16.81
CA ARG A 88 -48.17 -7.55 16.82
C ARG A 88 -49.09 -6.72 17.75
N THR A 89 -49.94 -5.91 17.10
CA THR A 89 -51.37 -5.63 17.36
C THR A 89 -51.82 -5.08 18.72
N LYS A 90 -52.47 -3.91 18.67
CA LYS A 90 -53.87 -3.77 19.09
C LYS A 90 -54.58 -2.78 18.16
#